data_AF-A0A9X5XE33-F1
#
_entry.id   AF-A0A9X5XE33-F1
#
_cell.length_a   1.000
_cell.length_b   1.000
_cell.length_c   1.000
_cell.angle_alpha   90.00
_cell.angle_beta   90.00
_cell.angle_gamma   90.00
#
_symmetry.space_group_name_H-M   'P 1'
#
loop_
_entity.id
_entity.type
_entity.pdbx_description
1 polymer ?
#
loop_
_entity_poly.entity_id
_entity_poly.type
_entity_poly.pdbx_seq_one_letter_code
_entity_poly.pdbx_strand_id
1 'polypeptide(L)'
;NSSGHDAVVQKLGNGGLRIQVAGIDTDKSDKIKDELAKDLNVNTESINADLVGPSWGDQIANKAWEGLAIFMVLVVIYLAIAFEWRMAVAALVALIHDITITVGIYALVGFEVTPGTVIGLLTILGYSLYDTVVVFDSLKEQTKDITKQTRYTYSEIADRSINGTLVRSINT
;
A
#
# COMPACT_ATOMS: atom_id res chain seq x y z
N ASN A 1 2.20 -27.42 27.64
CA ASN A 1 1.71 -26.18 28.26
C ASN A 1 2.33 -25.02 27.49
N SER A 2 1.65 -24.56 26.43
CA SER A 2 2.22 -23.79 25.31
C SER A 2 1.46 -22.48 25.11
N SER A 3 1.66 -21.53 26.01
CA SER A 3 1.14 -20.17 25.88
C SER A 3 2.27 -19.19 26.18
N GLY A 4 3.29 -19.19 25.32
CA GLY A 4 4.22 -18.08 25.22
C GLY A 4 3.51 -16.96 24.47
N HIS A 5 3.31 -15.83 25.12
CA HIS A 5 2.96 -14.61 24.42
C HIS A 5 4.20 -14.20 23.63
N ASP A 6 4.26 -14.51 22.33
CA ASP A 6 5.43 -14.22 21.50
C ASP A 6 5.64 -12.71 21.43
N ALA A 7 6.66 -12.24 22.13
CA ALA A 7 7.10 -10.85 22.06
C ALA A 7 7.85 -10.66 20.75
N VAL A 8 7.36 -9.75 19.89
CA VAL A 8 8.02 -9.40 18.64
C VAL A 8 8.94 -8.22 18.90
N VAL A 9 10.24 -8.41 18.68
CA VAL A 9 11.26 -7.36 18.84
C VAL A 9 11.74 -6.91 17.47
N GLN A 10 11.60 -5.62 17.19
CA GLN A 10 12.01 -5.00 15.95
C GLN A 10 13.00 -3.87 16.20
N LYS A 11 14.13 -3.89 15.49
CA LYS A 11 15.11 -2.79 15.51
C LYS A 11 14.70 -1.71 14.52
N LEU A 12 14.58 -0.48 14.99
CA LEU A 12 14.26 0.69 14.17
C LEU A 12 15.53 1.21 13.49
N GLY A 13 15.37 1.81 12.30
CA GLY A 13 16.47 2.37 11.52
C GLY A 13 17.23 3.53 12.20
N ASN A 14 16.65 4.13 13.24
CA ASN A 14 17.27 5.16 14.07
C ASN A 14 18.03 4.59 15.30
N GLY A 15 18.17 3.26 15.40
CA GLY A 15 18.82 2.60 16.54
C GLY A 15 17.90 2.29 17.72
N GLY A 16 16.63 2.70 17.67
CA GLY A 16 15.63 2.34 18.67
C GLY A 16 15.21 0.87 18.61
N LEU A 17 14.62 0.36 19.68
CA LEU A 17 14.01 -0.97 19.74
C LEU A 17 12.51 -0.81 19.98
N ARG A 18 11.70 -1.53 19.22
CA ARG A 18 10.25 -1.66 19.45
C ARG A 18 9.96 -3.09 19.87
N ILE A 19 9.27 -3.23 20.99
CA ILE A 19 8.90 -4.51 21.58
C ILE A 19 7.38 -4.54 21.61
N GLN A 20 6.78 -5.52 20.95
CA GLN A 20 5.34 -5.73 20.93
C GLN A 20 5.00 -7.02 21.64
N VAL A 21 3.98 -6.98 22.49
CA VAL A 21 3.52 -8.15 23.24
C VAL A 21 2.00 -8.21 23.14
N ALA A 22 1.47 -9.34 22.68
CA ALA A 22 0.03 -9.52 22.52
C ALA A 22 -0.64 -9.97 23.82
N GLY A 23 -1.82 -9.40 24.11
CA GLY A 23 -2.70 -9.86 25.20
C GLY A 23 -2.30 -9.37 26.60
N ILE A 24 -1.68 -8.19 26.70
CA ILE A 24 -1.40 -7.53 27.97
C ILE A 24 -2.63 -6.73 28.43
N ASP A 25 -3.02 -6.94 29.68
CA ASP A 25 -4.02 -6.11 30.38
C ASP A 25 -3.36 -4.80 30.85
N THR A 26 -4.11 -3.70 30.91
CA THR A 26 -3.60 -2.35 31.24
C THR A 26 -2.82 -2.36 32.56
N ASP A 27 -3.30 -3.09 33.57
CA ASP A 27 -2.68 -3.20 34.90
C ASP A 27 -1.32 -3.93 34.90
N LYS A 28 -1.05 -4.73 33.87
CA LYS A 28 0.21 -5.45 33.69
C LYS A 28 1.22 -4.64 32.87
N SER A 29 0.74 -3.72 32.03
CA SER A 29 1.58 -2.90 31.17
C SER A 29 2.52 -1.98 31.94
N ASP A 30 2.01 -1.31 32.99
CA ASP A 30 2.82 -0.40 33.80
C ASP A 30 3.92 -1.15 34.57
N LYS A 31 3.60 -2.34 35.09
CA LYS A 31 4.59 -3.20 35.74
C LYS A 31 5.68 -3.68 34.79
N ILE A 32 5.30 -4.06 33.57
CA ILE A 32 6.25 -4.47 32.53
C ILE A 32 7.15 -3.30 32.15
N LYS A 33 6.62 -2.07 32.06
CA LYS A 33 7.40 -0.86 31.79
C LYS A 33 8.43 -0.61 32.89
N ASP A 34 8.04 -0.71 34.15
CA ASP A 34 8.93 -0.52 35.30
C ASP A 34 10.02 -1.58 35.40
N GLU A 35 9.67 -2.85 35.14
CA GLU A 35 10.64 -3.95 35.07
C GLU A 35 11.62 -3.78 33.90
N LEU A 36 11.13 -3.40 32.71
CA LEU A 36 12.00 -3.14 31.55
C LEU A 36 12.97 -1.98 31.80
N ALA A 37 12.50 -0.89 32.42
CA ALA A 37 13.33 0.27 32.75
C ALA A 37 14.47 -0.11 33.71
N LYS A 38 14.16 -0.97 34.69
CA LYS A 38 15.11 -1.47 35.67
C LYS A 38 16.14 -2.42 35.04
N ASP A 39 15.69 -3.37 34.21
CA ASP A 39 16.57 -4.36 33.58
C ASP A 39 17.48 -3.75 32.51
N LEU A 40 16.98 -2.76 31.76
CA LEU A 40 17.75 -2.07 30.72
C LEU A 40 18.53 -0.86 31.26
N ASN A 41 18.36 -0.53 32.55
CA ASN A 41 19.00 0.60 33.23
C ASN A 41 18.79 1.93 32.49
N VAL A 42 17.56 2.15 32.03
CA VAL A 42 17.10 3.37 31.32
C VAL A 42 16.02 4.07 32.13
N ASN A 43 15.90 5.39 31.98
CA ASN A 43 14.83 6.15 32.64
C ASN A 43 13.45 5.68 32.11
N THR A 44 12.46 5.53 32.98
CA THR A 44 11.08 5.15 32.62
C THR A 44 10.45 6.13 31.62
N GLU A 45 10.87 7.40 31.62
CA GLU A 45 10.46 8.43 30.66
C GLU A 45 10.99 8.18 29.24
N SER A 46 12.07 7.40 29.10
CA SER A 46 12.61 7.02 27.78
C SER A 46 11.83 5.87 27.11
N ILE A 47 10.94 5.21 27.87
CA ILE A 47 10.09 4.12 27.37
C ILE A 47 8.70 4.68 27.06
N ASN A 48 8.38 4.80 25.77
CA ASN A 48 7.02 5.06 25.31
C ASN A 48 6.27 3.72 25.24
N ALA A 49 5.23 3.58 26.05
CA ALA A 49 4.38 2.40 26.08
C ALA A 49 2.98 2.82 25.60
N ASP A 50 2.62 2.35 24.41
CA ASP A 50 1.28 2.53 23.85
C ASP A 50 0.54 1.20 23.95
N LEU A 51 -0.59 1.22 24.66
CA LEU A 51 -1.51 0.08 24.74
C LEU A 51 -2.52 0.18 23.60
N VAL A 52 -2.39 -0.73 22.64
CA VAL A 52 -3.37 -0.88 21.55
C VAL A 52 -4.39 -1.94 21.97
N GLY A 53 -5.62 -1.50 22.24
CA GLY A 53 -6.71 -2.40 22.58
C GLY A 53 -7.19 -3.22 21.36
N PRO A 54 -7.75 -4.43 21.56
CA PRO A 54 -8.28 -5.26 20.46
C PRO A 54 -9.31 -4.53 19.59
N SER A 55 -10.17 -3.73 20.21
CA SER A 55 -11.20 -2.95 19.51
C SER A 55 -10.62 -1.85 18.63
N TRP A 56 -9.41 -1.35 18.92
CA TRP A 56 -8.75 -0.34 18.08
C TRP A 56 -8.21 -0.98 16.81
N GLY A 57 -7.58 -2.15 16.91
CA GLY A 57 -7.12 -2.93 15.76
C GLY A 57 -8.27 -3.26 14.79
N ASP A 58 -9.39 -3.75 15.33
CA ASP A 58 -10.59 -4.04 14.52
C ASP A 58 -11.16 -2.79 13.83
N GLN A 59 -11.19 -1.66 14.53
CA GLN A 59 -11.64 -0.40 13.94
C GLN A 59 -10.72 0.08 12.81
N ILE A 60 -9.40 0.01 13.02
CA ILE A 60 -8.43 0.41 12.01
C ILE A 60 -8.46 -0.51 10.80
N ALA A 61 -8.53 -1.83 11.00
CA ALA A 61 -8.65 -2.80 9.92
C ALA A 61 -9.91 -2.54 9.08
N ASN A 62 -11.05 -2.28 9.73
CA ASN A 62 -12.29 -1.95 9.05
C ASN A 62 -12.19 -0.64 8.26
N LYS A 63 -11.57 0.40 8.83
CA LYS A 63 -11.36 1.68 8.15
C LYS A 63 -10.40 1.57 6.96
N ALA A 64 -9.38 0.73 7.07
CA ALA A 64 -8.46 0.43 5.98
C ALA A 64 -9.19 -0.20 4.79
N TRP A 65 -10.02 -1.21 5.06
CA TRP A 65 -10.82 -1.88 4.05
C TRP A 65 -11.86 -0.95 3.42
N GLU A 66 -12.55 -0.15 4.25
CA GLU A 66 -13.52 0.86 3.78
C GLU A 66 -12.86 1.88 2.85
N GLY A 67 -11.70 2.41 3.22
CA GLY A 67 -10.94 3.37 2.40
C GLY A 67 -10.51 2.76 1.07
N LEU A 68 -10.01 1.52 1.08
CA LEU A 68 -9.64 0.81 -0.14
C LEU A 68 -10.84 0.59 -1.05
N ALA A 69 -11.98 0.18 -0.51
CA ALA A 69 -13.20 -0.04 -1.28
C ALA A 69 -13.71 1.26 -1.93
N ILE A 70 -13.73 2.36 -1.18
CA ILE A 70 -14.11 3.69 -1.70
C ILE A 70 -13.16 4.11 -2.82
N PHE A 71 -11.84 3.96 -2.62
CA PHE A 71 -10.84 4.25 -3.65
C PHE A 71 -11.10 3.44 -4.92
N MET A 72 -11.28 2.12 -4.80
CA MET A 72 -11.55 1.25 -5.96
C MET A 72 -12.80 1.66 -6.73
N VAL A 73 -13.89 2.02 -6.03
CA VAL A 73 -15.12 2.51 -6.67
C VAL A 73 -14.87 3.81 -7.42
N LEU A 74 -14.16 4.77 -6.81
CA LEU A 74 -13.83 6.04 -7.46
C LEU A 74 -12.98 5.83 -8.72
N VAL A 75 -12.01 4.92 -8.67
CA VAL A 75 -11.17 4.57 -9.82
C VAL A 75 -11.98 3.93 -10.94
N VAL A 76 -12.86 2.97 -10.62
CA VAL A 76 -13.76 2.36 -11.62
C VAL A 76 -14.61 3.43 -12.31
N ILE A 77 -15.23 4.33 -11.53
CA ILE A 77 -16.07 5.41 -12.07
C ILE A 77 -15.24 6.34 -12.97
N TYR A 78 -14.06 6.75 -12.49
CA TYR A 78 -13.16 7.61 -13.25
C TYR A 78 -12.75 6.97 -14.59
N LEU A 79 -12.31 5.71 -14.56
CA LEU A 79 -11.89 4.99 -15.76
C LEU A 79 -13.06 4.78 -16.74
N ALA A 80 -14.26 4.51 -16.24
CA ALA A 80 -15.46 4.36 -17.07
C ALA A 80 -15.85 5.64 -17.81
N ILE A 81 -15.56 6.81 -17.25
CA ILE A 81 -15.83 8.11 -17.89
C ILE A 81 -14.69 8.50 -18.84
N ALA A 82 -13.44 8.23 -18.47
CA ALA A 82 -12.26 8.65 -19.23
C ALA A 82 -11.92 7.75 -20.44
N PHE A 83 -12.16 6.44 -20.32
CA PHE A 83 -11.67 5.41 -21.23
C PHE A 83 -12.75 4.43 -21.72
N GLU A 84 -12.47 3.75 -22.83
CA GLU A 84 -13.31 2.68 -23.35
C GLU A 84 -13.26 1.43 -22.46
N TRP A 85 -14.32 0.60 -22.50
CA TRP A 85 -14.48 -0.56 -21.61
C TRP A 85 -13.29 -1.54 -21.63
N ARG A 86 -12.66 -1.76 -22.79
CA ARG A 86 -11.50 -2.67 -22.92
C ARG A 86 -10.28 -2.12 -22.18
N MET A 87 -10.05 -0.81 -22.26
CA MET A 87 -8.98 -0.12 -21.54
C MET A 87 -9.30 -0.12 -20.04
N ALA A 88 -10.53 0.22 -19.64
CA ALA A 88 -10.93 0.21 -18.24
C ALA A 88 -10.70 -1.16 -17.56
N VAL A 89 -11.03 -2.27 -18.23
CA VAL A 89 -10.76 -3.62 -17.71
C VAL A 89 -9.25 -3.87 -17.57
N ALA A 90 -8.43 -3.47 -18.55
CA ALA A 90 -6.99 -3.63 -18.47
C ALA A 90 -6.37 -2.83 -17.29
N ALA A 91 -6.84 -1.59 -17.06
CA ALA A 91 -6.41 -0.79 -15.91
C ALA A 91 -6.81 -1.42 -14.57
N LEU A 92 -8.01 -2.00 -14.47
CA LEU A 92 -8.43 -2.69 -13.24
C LEU A 92 -7.56 -3.90 -12.93
N VAL A 93 -7.17 -4.68 -13.94
CA VAL A 93 -6.26 -5.81 -13.77
C VAL A 93 -4.87 -5.34 -13.30
N ALA A 94 -4.35 -4.25 -13.89
CA ALA A 94 -3.08 -3.66 -13.47
C ALA A 94 -3.11 -3.21 -12.00
N LEU A 95 -4.19 -2.54 -11.57
CA LEU A 95 -4.36 -2.11 -10.18
C LEU A 95 -4.46 -3.28 -9.21
N ILE A 96 -5.21 -4.33 -9.55
CA ILE A 96 -5.31 -5.53 -8.71
C ILE A 96 -3.93 -6.19 -8.54
N HIS A 97 -3.15 -6.27 -9.61
CA HIS A 97 -1.79 -6.76 -9.57
C HIS A 97 -0.91 -5.92 -8.62
N ASP A 98 -0.97 -4.60 -8.73
CA ASP A 98 -0.16 -3.69 -7.91
C ASP A 98 -0.53 -3.77 -6.43
N ILE A 99 -1.83 -3.86 -6.11
CA ILE A 99 -2.29 -4.10 -4.73
C ILE A 99 -1.78 -5.45 -4.22
N THR A 100 -1.87 -6.50 -5.02
CA THR A 100 -1.47 -7.86 -4.62
C THR A 100 0.02 -7.92 -4.30
N ILE A 101 0.86 -7.32 -5.13
CA ILE A 101 2.31 -7.28 -4.91
C ILE A 101 2.66 -6.40 -3.72
N THR A 102 2.11 -5.18 -3.65
CA THR A 102 2.44 -4.25 -2.56
C THR A 102 2.03 -4.80 -1.20
N VAL A 103 0.80 -5.31 -1.07
CA VAL A 103 0.32 -5.96 0.17
C VAL A 103 1.10 -7.25 0.45
N GLY A 104 1.40 -8.04 -0.58
CA GLY A 104 2.19 -9.26 -0.45
C GLY A 104 3.58 -9.01 0.12
N ILE A 105 4.29 -7.99 -0.37
CA ILE A 105 5.60 -7.59 0.17
C ILE A 105 5.45 -7.10 1.61
N TYR A 106 4.45 -6.27 1.92
CA TYR A 106 4.20 -5.81 3.28
C TYR A 106 3.95 -6.96 4.26
N ALA A 107 3.17 -7.96 3.84
CA ALA A 107 2.90 -9.16 4.63
C ALA A 107 4.17 -10.01 4.85
N LEU A 108 5.03 -10.14 3.84
CA LEU A 108 6.30 -10.88 3.94
C LEU A 108 7.31 -10.20 4.87
N VAL A 109 7.36 -8.87 4.88
CA VAL A 109 8.27 -8.10 5.74
C VAL A 109 7.79 -8.10 7.20
N GLY A 110 6.51 -8.39 7.44
CA GLY A 110 5.96 -8.53 8.80
C GLY A 110 5.79 -7.19 9.52
N PHE A 111 5.68 -6.08 8.79
CA PHE A 111 5.37 -4.79 9.38
C PHE A 111 3.92 -4.74 9.88
N GLU A 112 3.72 -4.06 11.00
CA GLU A 112 2.39 -3.82 11.56
C GLU A 112 1.54 -2.98 10.60
N VAL A 113 0.27 -3.37 10.45
CA VAL A 113 -0.71 -2.58 9.69
C VAL A 113 -1.19 -1.44 10.57
N THR A 114 -0.66 -0.25 10.32
CA THR A 114 -1.07 0.99 10.97
C THR A 114 -1.91 1.83 10.02
N PRO A 115 -2.65 2.85 10.50
CA PRO A 115 -3.30 3.82 9.61
C PRO A 115 -2.32 4.47 8.62
N GLY A 116 -1.06 4.70 9.04
CA GLY A 116 0.00 5.21 8.17
C GLY A 116 0.36 4.24 7.04
N THR A 117 0.36 2.93 7.32
CA THR A 117 0.57 1.89 6.31
C THR A 117 -0.49 1.95 5.22
N VAL A 118 -1.76 2.16 5.59
CA VAL A 118 -2.88 2.30 4.64
C VAL A 118 -2.72 3.54 3.76
N ILE A 119 -2.36 4.68 4.36
CA ILE A 119 -2.10 5.92 3.60
C ILE A 119 -0.96 5.72 2.59
N GLY A 120 0.10 5.04 3.02
CA GLY A 120 1.22 4.68 2.14
C GLY A 120 0.78 3.79 0.97
N LEU A 121 -0.01 2.74 1.25
CA LEU A 121 -0.57 1.87 0.21
C LEU A 121 -1.43 2.65 -0.79
N LEU A 122 -2.36 3.49 -0.31
CA LEU A 122 -3.21 4.31 -1.17
C LEU A 122 -2.40 5.30 -2.03
N THR A 123 -1.30 5.82 -1.51
CA THR A 123 -0.40 6.73 -2.24
C THR A 123 0.32 6.01 -3.37
N ILE A 124 0.85 4.81 -3.12
CA ILE A 124 1.47 3.97 -4.17
C ILE A 124 0.46 3.69 -5.29
N LEU A 125 -0.78 3.34 -4.92
CA LEU A 125 -1.85 3.10 -5.89
C LEU A 125 -2.23 4.35 -6.68
N GLY A 126 -2.21 5.53 -6.05
CA GLY A 126 -2.44 6.80 -6.74
C GLY A 126 -1.40 7.08 -7.82
N TYR A 127 -0.12 6.81 -7.54
CA TYR A 127 0.96 6.94 -8.53
C TYR A 127 0.86 5.88 -9.65
N SER A 128 0.61 4.62 -9.29
CA SER A 128 0.40 3.54 -10.29
C SER A 128 -0.78 3.86 -11.22
N LEU A 129 -1.88 4.40 -10.67
CA LEU A 129 -3.01 4.83 -11.46
C LEU A 129 -2.64 5.99 -12.39
N TYR A 130 -1.90 6.99 -11.90
CA TYR A 130 -1.45 8.11 -12.73
C TYR A 130 -0.66 7.61 -13.94
N ASP A 131 0.30 6.72 -13.74
CA ASP A 131 1.10 6.14 -14.82
C ASP A 131 0.22 5.38 -15.82
N THR A 132 -0.74 4.58 -15.32
CA THR A 132 -1.70 3.85 -16.16
C THR A 132 -2.53 4.79 -17.03
N VAL A 133 -3.02 5.90 -16.45
CA VAL A 133 -3.83 6.90 -17.15
C VAL A 133 -3.03 7.59 -18.25
N VAL A 134 -1.79 7.99 -17.97
CA VAL A 134 -0.91 8.66 -18.96
C VAL A 134 -0.62 7.73 -20.14
N VAL A 135 -0.32 6.46 -19.88
CA VAL A 135 -0.10 5.46 -20.94
C VAL A 135 -1.36 5.24 -21.76
N PHE A 136 -2.53 5.12 -21.11
CA PHE A 136 -3.78 4.87 -21.81
C PHE A 136 -4.27 6.08 -22.61
N ASP A 137 -4.04 7.29 -22.12
CA ASP A 137 -4.33 8.50 -22.88
C ASP A 137 -3.48 8.56 -24.15
N SER A 138 -2.18 8.23 -24.05
CA SER A 138 -1.30 8.12 -25.21
C SER A 138 -1.73 7.03 -26.19
N LEU A 139 -2.13 5.86 -25.69
CA LEU A 139 -2.66 4.77 -26.52
C LEU A 139 -3.94 5.21 -27.26
N LYS A 140 -4.86 5.88 -26.55
CA LYS A 140 -6.09 6.41 -27.12
C LYS A 140 -5.81 7.45 -28.20
N GLU A 141 -4.86 8.36 -27.97
CA GLU A 141 -4.45 9.37 -28.95
C GLU A 141 -3.85 8.73 -30.20
N GLN A 142 -2.93 7.77 -30.05
CA GLN A 142 -2.25 7.15 -31.17
C GLN A 142 -3.13 6.17 -31.95
N THR A 143 -4.12 5.55 -31.31
CA THR A 143 -5.09 4.65 -31.98
C THR A 143 -6.26 5.40 -32.64
N LYS A 144 -6.45 6.69 -32.33
CA LYS A 144 -7.56 7.52 -32.81
C LYS A 144 -7.68 7.60 -34.33
N ASP A 145 -6.56 7.52 -35.06
CA ASP A 145 -6.55 7.58 -36.52
C ASP A 145 -6.24 6.22 -37.18
N ILE A 146 -6.16 5.11 -36.44
CA ILE A 146 -5.73 3.82 -37.00
C ILE A 146 -6.66 3.32 -38.12
N THR A 147 -7.95 3.66 -38.06
CA THR A 147 -8.95 3.29 -39.07
C THR A 147 -8.79 4.11 -40.37
N LYS A 148 -8.02 5.20 -40.37
CA LYS A 148 -7.78 6.07 -41.55
C LYS A 148 -6.44 5.82 -42.23
N GLN A 149 -5.59 4.95 -41.68
CA GLN A 149 -4.24 4.70 -42.17
C GLN A 149 -3.92 3.20 -42.13
N THR A 150 -3.51 2.66 -43.29
CA THR A 150 -3.16 1.24 -43.47
C THR A 150 -1.72 0.89 -43.06
N ARG A 151 -1.03 1.80 -42.36
CA ARG A 151 0.43 1.78 -42.26
C ARG A 151 0.98 1.10 -41.00
N TYR A 152 0.18 0.97 -39.94
CA TYR A 152 0.58 0.36 -38.68
C TYR A 152 -0.57 -0.44 -38.07
N THR A 153 -0.24 -1.59 -37.48
CA THR A 153 -1.16 -2.43 -36.71
C THR A 153 -1.32 -1.92 -35.28
N TYR A 154 -2.40 -2.32 -34.59
CA TYR A 154 -2.62 -1.96 -33.18
C TYR A 154 -1.44 -2.33 -32.27
N SER A 155 -0.79 -3.47 -32.52
CA SER A 155 0.37 -3.92 -31.75
C SER A 155 1.57 -2.99 -31.93
N GLU A 156 1.86 -2.56 -33.16
CA GLU A 156 2.99 -1.66 -33.43
C GLU A 156 2.79 -0.28 -32.80
N ILE A 157 1.56 0.20 -32.73
CA ILE A 157 1.24 1.47 -32.06
C ILE A 157 1.35 1.31 -30.53
N ALA A 158 0.89 0.20 -29.96
CA ALA A 158 1.02 -0.07 -28.53
C ALA A 158 2.49 -0.10 -28.10
N ASP A 159 3.35 -0.83 -28.83
CA ASP A 159 4.79 -0.91 -28.55
C ASP A 159 5.46 0.46 -28.65
N ARG A 160 5.12 1.25 -29.67
CA ARG A 160 5.68 2.60 -29.85
C ARG A 160 5.26 3.55 -28.74
N SER A 161 4.02 3.45 -28.27
CA SER A 161 3.47 4.24 -27.17
C SER A 161 4.18 3.93 -25.86
N ILE A 162 4.35 2.64 -25.54
CA ILE A 162 5.08 2.19 -24.35
C ILE A 162 6.51 2.75 -24.40
N ASN A 163 7.20 2.60 -25.52
CA ASN A 163 8.59 3.04 -25.65
C ASN A 163 8.74 4.57 -25.52
N GLY A 164 7.80 5.35 -26.09
CA GLY A 164 7.79 6.81 -25.96
C GLY A 164 7.53 7.28 -24.52
N THR A 165 6.66 6.59 -23.79
CA THR A 165 6.32 6.94 -22.40
C THR A 165 7.40 6.51 -21.43
N LEU A 166 8.04 5.35 -21.63
CA LEU A 166 9.14 4.84 -20.81
C LEU A 166 10.36 5.79 -20.79
N VAL A 167 10.75 6.34 -21.94
CA VAL A 167 11.86 7.30 -22.01
C VAL A 167 11.55 8.58 -21.23
N ARG A 168 10.28 9.00 -21.19
CA ARG A 168 9.83 10.19 -20.47
C ARG A 168 9.77 9.93 -18.95
N SER A 169 9.28 8.77 -18.56
CA SER A 169 9.17 8.31 -17.17
C SER A 169 10.53 8.15 -16.50
N ILE A 170 11.54 7.62 -17.20
CA ILE A 170 12.89 7.45 -16.62
C ILE A 170 13.62 8.80 -16.43
N ASN A 171 13.24 9.82 -17.21
CA ASN A 171 13.90 11.12 -17.19
C ASN A 171 13.22 12.14 -16.26
N THR A 172 12.23 11.72 -15.47
CA THR A 172 11.54 12.51 -14.43
C THR A 172 11.65 11.80 -13.10
#